data_AF-A0A6A5RBB6-F1
#
_entry.id   AF-A0A6A5RBB6-F1
#
_cell.length_a   1.000
_cell.length_b   1.000
_cell.length_c   1.000
_cell.angle_alpha   90.00
_cell.angle_beta   90.00
_cell.angle_gamma   90.00
#
_symmetry.space_group_name_H-M   'P 1'
#
loop_
_entity.id
_entity.type
_entity.pdbx_description
1 polymer ?
#
loop_
_entity_poly.entity_id
_entity_poly.type
_entity_poly.pdbx_seq_one_letter_code
_entity_poly.pdbx_strand_id
1 'polypeptide(L)'
;MKSLITLLSAAALLASGISAAPSGERGAIEARVTRDYDIDTAIVNWMKKPLVQKRLKGVCSTDGGWEVWAQVELEDEFKEGFALDENLSIREKTEVYMNSKRADFVLPETNRVKGMIIELKCENKNEQKGSAIKTPVGKDKDKKFDVKPAFAGYTFVALTMAYSPEADKALTKIGMHAIPNAKYVVPGGKGTMKAYKEILKHYTADMEDLTDTLANLMSNSRPASPTAPKPAGPAPKAPAAPVAPPVKKPAGSGSGSGKGKKPARSV
;
A
#
# COMPACT_ATOMS: atom_id res chain seq x y z
N MET A 1 65.85 38.69 25.90
CA MET A 1 65.26 37.36 26.17
C MET A 1 63.88 37.36 25.52
N LYS A 2 63.78 36.92 24.26
CA LYS A 2 63.40 35.56 23.79
C LYS A 2 61.89 35.27 23.91
N SER A 3 61.26 35.18 22.72
CA SER A 3 60.00 34.48 22.34
C SER A 3 58.68 35.20 22.68
N LEU A 4 57.83 35.69 21.76
CA LEU A 4 57.38 35.30 20.40
C LEU A 4 56.52 34.01 20.35
N ILE A 5 55.21 34.23 20.19
CA ILE A 5 54.19 33.50 19.40
C ILE A 5 54.19 31.97 19.46
N THR A 6 53.11 31.35 19.98
CA THR A 6 52.40 30.26 19.27
C THR A 6 51.00 29.91 19.83
N LEU A 7 50.02 29.97 18.92
CA LEU A 7 48.89 29.05 18.71
C LEU A 7 47.59 29.12 19.56
N LEU A 8 46.55 29.63 18.87
CA LEU A 8 45.20 29.08 18.83
C LEU A 8 45.17 27.55 19.04
N SER A 9 44.32 27.07 19.94
CA SER A 9 43.34 25.99 19.69
C SER A 9 42.52 25.67 20.94
N ALA A 10 41.30 25.19 20.71
CA ALA A 10 40.38 24.58 21.67
C ALA A 10 39.53 25.54 22.54
N ALA A 11 38.72 26.34 21.85
CA ALA A 11 37.29 26.32 22.18
C ALA A 11 36.74 24.94 21.78
N ALA A 12 36.70 24.00 22.71
CA ALA A 12 35.80 22.84 22.73
C ALA A 12 36.20 21.93 23.90
N LEU A 13 35.19 21.39 24.59
CA LEU A 13 35.29 20.53 25.77
C LEU A 13 35.87 21.28 26.97
N LEU A 14 35.08 21.88 27.85
CA LEU A 14 34.35 21.14 28.88
C LEU A 14 33.30 22.09 29.50
N ALA A 15 32.15 22.22 28.85
CA ALA A 15 30.91 22.46 29.59
C ALA A 15 30.29 21.07 29.77
N SER A 16 30.67 20.43 30.88
CA SER A 16 30.17 19.17 31.40
C SER A 16 28.69 19.29 31.76
N GLY A 17 27.84 19.42 30.75
CA GLY A 17 26.43 19.12 30.79
C GLY A 17 26.25 17.67 30.37
N ILE A 18 26.54 16.74 31.28
CA ILE A 18 26.02 15.37 31.19
C ILE A 18 24.51 15.49 31.37
N SER A 19 23.79 15.85 30.31
CA SER A 19 22.38 15.49 30.21
C SER A 19 22.41 14.00 29.92
N ALA A 20 22.34 13.23 31.00
CA ALA A 20 21.95 11.85 30.94
C ALA A 20 20.72 11.77 30.05
N ALA A 21 20.84 11.09 28.92
CA ALA A 21 19.70 10.65 28.15
C ALA A 21 18.71 10.03 29.15
N PRO A 22 17.43 10.42 29.14
CA PRO A 22 16.45 9.67 29.91
C PRO A 22 16.41 8.29 29.27
N SER A 23 16.95 7.31 29.99
CA SER A 23 16.68 5.89 29.79
C SER A 23 15.18 5.67 29.97
N GLY A 24 14.43 5.87 28.89
CA GLY A 24 13.00 5.59 28.79
C GLY A 24 12.72 4.10 28.56
N GLU A 25 13.37 3.22 29.33
CA GLU A 25 12.91 1.83 29.50
C GLU A 25 11.80 1.82 30.55
N ARG A 26 10.60 2.16 30.09
CA ARG A 26 9.27 1.75 30.59
C ARG A 26 8.28 2.58 29.83
N GLY A 27 7.35 1.91 29.15
CA GLY A 27 6.42 2.44 28.15
C GLY A 27 6.11 3.91 28.36
N ALA A 28 6.55 4.73 27.39
CA ALA A 28 5.91 6.01 27.17
C ALA A 28 4.42 5.69 27.09
N ILE A 29 3.68 6.09 28.12
CA ILE A 29 2.24 6.19 28.02
C ILE A 29 2.07 7.28 26.97
N GLU A 30 2.00 6.86 25.70
CA GLU A 30 1.68 7.74 24.59
C GLU A 30 0.47 8.53 25.03
N ALA A 31 0.59 9.86 24.97
CA ALA A 31 -0.47 10.76 25.39
C ALA A 31 -1.75 10.33 24.67
N ARG A 32 -2.69 9.76 25.44
CA ARG A 32 -3.95 9.27 24.87
C ARG A 32 -4.65 10.43 24.20
N VAL A 33 -4.84 10.31 22.89
CA VAL A 33 -5.56 11.32 22.13
C VAL A 33 -7.03 11.22 22.52
N THR A 34 -7.63 12.35 22.86
CA THR A 34 -8.99 12.40 23.39
C THR A 34 -10.07 12.23 22.31
N ARG A 35 -9.70 12.37 21.04
CA ARG A 35 -10.57 12.26 19.88
C ARG A 35 -10.27 10.99 19.07
N ASP A 36 -11.31 10.36 18.57
CA ASP A 36 -11.17 9.29 17.58
C ASP A 36 -10.76 9.85 16.22
N TYR A 37 -10.15 8.99 15.41
CA TYR A 37 -9.72 9.35 14.07
C TYR A 37 -10.88 9.31 13.07
N ASP A 38 -11.39 10.50 12.73
CA ASP A 38 -12.24 10.68 11.56
C ASP A 38 -11.39 10.95 10.32
N ILE A 39 -10.85 9.87 9.75
CA ILE A 39 -10.02 9.91 8.54
C ILE A 39 -10.79 10.53 7.37
N ASP A 40 -12.10 10.29 7.25
CA ASP A 40 -12.88 10.80 6.12
C ASP A 40 -12.91 12.32 6.14
N THR A 41 -13.24 12.90 7.29
CA THR A 41 -13.26 14.35 7.46
C THR A 41 -11.88 14.95 7.25
N ALA A 42 -10.80 14.34 7.76
CA ALA A 42 -9.44 14.83 7.55
C ALA A 42 -9.07 14.85 6.06
N ILE A 43 -9.33 13.76 5.33
CA ILE A 43 -9.06 13.70 3.88
C ILE A 43 -9.91 14.71 3.11
N VAL A 44 -11.19 14.86 3.47
CA VAL A 44 -12.08 15.85 2.84
C VAL A 44 -11.57 17.27 3.06
N ASN A 45 -11.14 17.61 4.28
CA ASN A 45 -10.61 18.93 4.61
C ASN A 45 -9.31 19.21 3.86
N TRP A 46 -8.38 18.25 3.86
CA TRP A 46 -7.14 18.33 3.09
C TRP A 46 -7.39 18.58 1.60
N MET A 47 -8.28 17.80 0.96
CA MET A 47 -8.61 17.97 -0.47
C MET A 47 -9.31 19.29 -0.80
N LYS A 48 -9.91 19.96 0.20
CA LYS A 48 -10.55 21.28 0.04
C LYS A 48 -9.56 22.44 0.19
N LYS A 49 -8.37 22.23 0.74
CA LYS A 49 -7.35 23.28 0.89
C LYS A 49 -6.96 23.82 -0.51
N PRO A 50 -7.05 25.15 -0.77
CA PRO A 50 -6.76 25.71 -2.10
C PRO A 50 -5.34 25.41 -2.61
N LEU A 51 -4.35 25.39 -1.69
CA LEU A 51 -2.98 25.02 -2.03
C LEU A 51 -2.84 23.56 -2.46
N VAL A 52 -3.55 22.65 -1.80
CA VAL A 52 -3.60 21.23 -2.16
C VAL A 52 -4.22 21.08 -3.55
N GLN A 53 -5.37 21.71 -3.82
CA GLN A 53 -6.02 21.67 -5.14
C GLN A 53 -5.13 22.20 -6.27
N LYS A 54 -4.40 23.29 -6.01
CA LYS A 54 -3.41 23.85 -6.96
C LYS A 54 -2.30 22.84 -7.24
N ARG A 55 -1.81 22.13 -6.22
CA ARG A 55 -0.74 21.12 -6.35
C ARG A 55 -1.23 19.84 -7.00
N LEU A 56 -2.45 19.38 -6.70
CA LEU A 56 -3.10 18.22 -7.30
C LEU A 56 -3.12 18.30 -8.83
N LYS A 57 -3.34 19.50 -9.39
CA LYS A 57 -3.22 19.76 -10.84
C LYS A 57 -1.85 19.38 -11.41
N GLY A 58 -0.78 19.68 -10.67
CA GLY A 58 0.60 19.39 -11.07
C GLY A 58 0.98 17.92 -10.89
N VAL A 59 0.74 17.37 -9.69
CA VAL A 59 1.24 16.03 -9.30
C VAL A 59 0.58 14.87 -10.05
N CYS A 60 -0.67 15.01 -10.51
CA CYS A 60 -1.29 14.01 -11.40
C CYS A 60 -0.58 13.91 -12.76
N SER A 61 0.35 14.83 -13.05
CA SER A 61 1.05 14.96 -14.34
C SER A 61 2.55 14.66 -14.25
N THR A 62 3.08 14.39 -13.05
CA THR A 62 4.53 14.20 -12.83
C THR A 62 4.96 12.78 -13.15
N ASP A 63 6.19 12.62 -13.66
CA ASP A 63 6.85 11.31 -13.80
C ASP A 63 7.25 10.74 -12.44
N GLY A 64 7.55 11.63 -11.49
CA GLY A 64 7.73 11.24 -10.10
C GLY A 64 6.42 10.77 -9.48
N GLY A 65 6.51 9.74 -8.64
CA GLY A 65 5.47 9.47 -7.65
C GLY A 65 5.29 10.69 -6.73
N TRP A 66 4.05 10.96 -6.32
CA TRP A 66 3.72 12.11 -5.47
C TRP A 66 3.26 11.69 -4.07
N GLU A 67 3.39 10.40 -3.78
CA GLU A 67 3.03 9.80 -2.49
C GLU A 67 3.77 10.46 -1.33
N VAL A 68 5.08 10.68 -1.45
CA VAL A 68 5.88 11.35 -0.41
C VAL A 68 5.37 12.77 -0.12
N TRP A 69 5.00 13.53 -1.15
CA TRP A 69 4.41 14.86 -0.96
C TRP A 69 3.05 14.77 -0.27
N ALA A 70 2.17 13.86 -0.71
CA ALA A 70 0.88 13.65 -0.07
C ALA A 70 1.05 13.22 1.39
N GLN A 71 2.06 12.40 1.68
CA GLN A 71 2.37 11.97 3.03
C GLN A 71 2.67 13.16 3.94
N VAL A 72 3.57 14.05 3.53
CA VAL A 72 3.91 15.27 4.30
C VAL A 72 2.66 16.11 4.59
N GLU A 73 1.85 16.40 3.57
CA GLU A 73 0.69 17.28 3.76
C GLU A 73 -0.43 16.63 4.59
N LEU A 74 -0.57 15.30 4.50
CA LEU A 74 -1.52 14.54 5.30
C LEU A 74 -1.05 14.36 6.74
N GLU A 75 0.26 14.29 7.00
CA GLU A 75 0.78 14.33 8.37
C GLU A 75 0.35 15.62 9.07
N ASP A 76 0.50 16.77 8.40
CA ASP A 76 0.07 18.06 8.95
C ASP A 76 -1.45 18.08 9.19
N GLU A 77 -2.25 17.57 8.23
CA GLU A 77 -3.70 17.47 8.40
C GLU A 77 -4.10 16.56 9.57
N PHE A 78 -3.45 15.42 9.74
CA PHE A 78 -3.75 14.50 10.83
C PHE A 78 -3.32 15.07 12.18
N LYS A 79 -2.17 15.75 12.25
CA LYS A 79 -1.74 16.43 13.46
C LYS A 79 -2.71 17.52 13.88
N GLU A 80 -3.08 18.39 12.95
CA GLU A 80 -4.03 19.48 13.17
C GLU A 80 -5.43 18.93 13.52
N GLY A 81 -5.97 18.05 12.67
CA GLY A 81 -7.34 17.54 12.77
C GLY A 81 -7.57 16.66 14.01
N PHE A 82 -6.55 15.90 14.42
CA PHE A 82 -6.63 15.00 15.58
C PHE A 82 -5.97 15.56 16.83
N ALA A 83 -5.47 16.79 16.79
CA ALA A 83 -4.77 17.45 17.89
C ALA A 83 -3.60 16.61 18.45
N LEU A 84 -2.77 16.09 17.55
CA LEU A 84 -1.55 15.37 17.91
C LEU A 84 -0.43 16.38 18.24
N ASP A 85 0.56 15.95 19.01
CA ASP A 85 1.77 16.75 19.27
C ASP A 85 2.48 17.07 17.93
N GLU A 86 2.82 18.34 17.72
CA GLU A 86 3.49 18.79 16.50
C GLU A 86 4.84 18.08 16.29
N ASN A 87 5.52 17.70 17.36
CA ASN A 87 6.80 16.99 17.35
C ASN A 87 6.66 15.48 17.20
N LEU A 88 5.44 14.93 17.33
CA LEU A 88 5.19 13.51 17.12
C LEU A 88 5.35 13.19 15.64
N SER A 89 6.41 12.49 15.26
CA SER A 89 6.49 11.88 13.94
C SER A 89 5.47 10.76 13.86
N ILE A 90 4.58 10.79 12.88
CA ILE A 90 3.61 9.69 12.62
C ILE A 90 3.88 8.97 11.31
N ARG A 91 4.82 9.47 10.50
CA ARG A 91 5.12 8.91 9.17
C ARG A 91 6.27 7.91 9.15
N GLU A 92 6.26 7.07 8.12
CA GLU A 92 7.37 6.19 7.72
C GLU A 92 7.92 5.30 8.86
N LYS A 93 7.03 4.76 9.69
CA LYS A 93 7.41 3.98 10.88
C LYS A 93 7.93 2.59 10.49
N THR A 94 9.16 2.30 10.89
CA THR A 94 9.86 1.03 10.60
C THR A 94 9.54 -0.06 11.62
N GLU A 95 9.10 0.36 12.81
CA GLU A 95 8.87 -0.50 13.96
C GLU A 95 7.62 -1.37 13.82
N VAL A 96 6.69 -1.02 12.92
CA VAL A 96 5.37 -1.66 12.76
C VAL A 96 5.46 -3.08 12.19
N TYR A 97 6.33 -3.31 11.21
CA TYR A 97 6.32 -4.55 10.41
C TYR A 97 7.51 -5.46 10.72
N MET A 98 7.29 -6.77 10.65
CA MET A 98 8.34 -7.79 10.88
C MET A 98 9.49 -7.71 9.86
N ASN A 99 9.23 -7.25 8.63
CA ASN A 99 10.10 -7.46 7.46
C ASN A 99 10.83 -6.19 6.94
N SER A 100 11.32 -5.30 7.82
CA SER A 100 11.97 -4.02 7.45
C SER A 100 11.13 -3.10 6.54
N LYS A 101 9.83 -3.39 6.43
CA LYS A 101 8.86 -2.53 5.74
C LYS A 101 8.58 -1.30 6.60
N ARG A 102 8.11 -0.24 5.96
CA ARG A 102 7.68 0.98 6.63
C ARG A 102 6.17 1.16 6.48
N ALA A 103 5.52 1.57 7.56
CA ALA A 103 4.15 2.04 7.51
C ALA A 103 4.13 3.50 7.09
N ASP A 104 3.20 3.88 6.23
CA ASP A 104 3.13 5.27 5.75
C ASP A 104 2.69 6.21 6.87
N PHE A 105 1.69 5.79 7.68
CA PHE A 105 1.35 6.46 8.93
C PHE A 105 1.03 5.49 10.06
N VAL A 106 1.34 5.90 11.28
CA VAL A 106 0.92 5.27 12.53
C VAL A 106 0.36 6.35 13.45
N LEU A 107 -0.94 6.30 13.68
CA LEU A 107 -1.62 7.17 14.63
C LEU A 107 -1.65 6.50 16.01
N PRO A 108 -1.39 7.26 17.10
CA PRO A 108 -1.26 6.72 18.44
C PRO A 108 -2.58 6.16 19.02
N GLU A 109 -2.52 5.56 20.21
CA GLU A 109 -3.72 5.10 20.90
C GLU A 109 -4.65 6.27 21.29
N THR A 110 -5.96 6.09 21.10
CA THR A 110 -7.02 7.00 21.58
C THR A 110 -7.77 6.35 22.74
N ASN A 111 -8.75 7.08 23.30
CA ASN A 111 -9.65 6.52 24.31
C ASN A 111 -10.54 5.37 23.81
N ARG A 112 -10.67 5.15 22.50
CA ARG A 112 -11.58 4.12 21.94
C ARG A 112 -10.92 3.18 20.94
N VAL A 113 -9.79 3.55 20.34
CA VAL A 113 -9.03 2.68 19.43
C VAL A 113 -7.59 2.56 19.89
N LYS A 114 -7.01 1.35 19.73
CA LYS A 114 -5.62 1.06 20.09
C LYS A 114 -4.57 1.84 19.28
N GLY A 115 -5.01 2.51 18.23
CA GLY A 115 -4.20 3.20 17.25
C GLY A 115 -4.64 2.84 15.84
N MET A 116 -3.98 3.42 14.85
CA MET A 116 -4.30 3.18 13.43
C MET A 116 -3.04 3.13 12.58
N ILE A 117 -2.91 2.10 11.76
CA ILE A 117 -1.88 1.98 10.73
C ILE A 117 -2.55 2.36 9.41
N ILE A 118 -1.98 3.30 8.67
CA ILE A 118 -2.50 3.74 7.37
C ILE A 118 -1.43 3.50 6.31
N GLU A 119 -1.79 2.80 5.25
CA GLU A 119 -0.99 2.66 4.03
C GLU A 119 -1.60 3.52 2.93
N LEU A 120 -0.81 4.43 2.37
CA LEU A 120 -1.20 5.34 1.32
C LEU A 120 -0.67 4.84 -0.02
N LYS A 121 -1.57 4.75 -1.00
CA LYS A 121 -1.18 4.62 -2.41
C LYS A 121 -1.72 5.77 -3.24
N CYS A 122 -0.87 6.33 -4.09
CA CYS A 122 -1.27 7.40 -4.99
C CYS A 122 -1.12 6.98 -6.45
N GLU A 123 -2.21 7.09 -7.23
CA GLU A 123 -2.16 6.90 -8.68
C GLU A 123 -1.11 7.84 -9.29
N ASN A 124 -0.20 7.30 -10.08
CA ASN A 124 0.77 8.09 -10.83
C ASN A 124 0.66 7.79 -12.33
N LYS A 125 1.33 8.59 -13.16
CA LYS A 125 1.21 8.44 -14.62
C LYS A 125 2.02 7.27 -15.22
N ASN A 126 2.81 6.58 -14.40
CA ASN A 126 3.74 5.52 -14.80
C ASN A 126 3.17 4.14 -14.41
N GLU A 127 3.91 3.38 -13.60
CA GLU A 127 3.64 1.98 -13.27
C GLU A 127 2.31 1.74 -12.55
N GLN A 128 1.73 2.80 -11.98
CA GLN A 128 0.52 2.72 -11.16
C GLN A 128 -0.67 3.42 -11.84
N LYS A 129 -0.59 3.67 -13.16
CA LYS A 129 -1.64 4.35 -13.91
C LYS A 129 -2.88 3.48 -14.12
N GLY A 130 -4.06 4.06 -13.91
CA GLY A 130 -5.33 3.39 -14.20
C GLY A 130 -5.47 2.08 -13.42
N SER A 131 -5.84 1.00 -14.12
CA SER A 131 -6.03 -0.30 -13.48
C SER A 131 -4.77 -0.90 -12.84
N ALA A 132 -3.57 -0.43 -13.22
CA ALA A 132 -2.32 -0.94 -12.68
C ALA A 132 -2.14 -0.63 -11.18
N ILE A 133 -2.83 0.39 -10.65
CA ILE A 133 -2.82 0.74 -9.22
C ILE A 133 -3.34 -0.38 -8.31
N LYS A 134 -4.15 -1.30 -8.84
CA LYS A 134 -4.72 -2.42 -8.07
C LYS A 134 -3.64 -3.27 -7.40
N THR A 135 -2.56 -3.56 -8.12
CA THR A 135 -1.50 -4.44 -7.63
C THR A 135 -0.77 -3.86 -6.42
N PRO A 136 -0.24 -2.61 -6.46
CA PRO A 136 0.39 -2.02 -5.28
C PRO A 136 -0.60 -1.84 -4.12
N VAL A 137 -1.86 -1.44 -4.36
CA VAL A 137 -2.87 -1.36 -3.30
C VAL A 137 -3.12 -2.72 -2.65
N GLY A 138 -3.19 -3.80 -3.44
CA GLY A 138 -3.29 -5.16 -2.90
C GLY A 138 -2.10 -5.51 -2.00
N LYS A 139 -0.88 -5.21 -2.44
CA LYS A 139 0.33 -5.42 -1.62
C LYS A 139 0.31 -4.63 -0.32
N ASP A 140 -0.20 -3.41 -0.33
CA ASP A 140 -0.34 -2.60 0.88
C ASP A 140 -1.40 -3.16 1.83
N LYS A 141 -2.55 -3.63 1.30
CA LYS A 141 -3.56 -4.36 2.09
C LYS A 141 -2.99 -5.61 2.75
N ASP A 142 -2.11 -6.33 2.06
CA ASP A 142 -1.49 -7.57 2.57
C ASP A 142 -0.44 -7.31 3.66
N LYS A 143 0.09 -6.08 3.80
CA LYS A 143 1.03 -5.75 4.90
C LYS A 143 0.40 -5.94 6.28
N LYS A 144 -0.93 -5.97 6.40
CA LYS A 144 -1.63 -6.28 7.65
C LYS A 144 -1.18 -7.61 8.28
N PHE A 145 -0.77 -8.58 7.46
CA PHE A 145 -0.29 -9.89 7.93
C PHE A 145 1.16 -9.85 8.47
N ASP A 146 1.88 -8.76 8.20
CA ASP A 146 3.26 -8.54 8.67
C ASP A 146 3.35 -7.65 9.91
N VAL A 147 2.21 -7.21 10.46
CA VAL A 147 2.15 -6.32 11.63
C VAL A 147 2.71 -7.04 12.86
N LYS A 148 3.66 -6.41 13.56
CA LYS A 148 4.25 -6.98 14.77
C LYS A 148 3.21 -7.08 15.90
N PRO A 149 3.36 -8.07 16.82
CA PRO A 149 2.46 -8.22 17.96
C PRO A 149 2.29 -6.97 18.84
N ALA A 150 3.30 -6.10 18.93
CA ALA A 150 3.22 -4.84 19.67
C ALA A 150 2.16 -3.87 19.13
N PHE A 151 1.79 -4.00 17.85
CA PHE A 151 0.75 -3.22 17.18
C PHE A 151 -0.54 -4.04 16.99
N ALA A 152 -0.66 -5.20 17.64
CA ALA A 152 -1.91 -5.95 17.66
C ALA A 152 -3.03 -5.07 18.24
N GLY A 153 -4.20 -5.09 17.61
CA GLY A 153 -5.31 -4.20 17.99
C GLY A 153 -5.34 -2.86 17.24
N TYR A 154 -4.27 -2.43 16.55
CA TYR A 154 -4.30 -1.22 15.71
C TYR A 154 -5.20 -1.37 14.49
N THR A 155 -6.08 -0.41 14.22
CA THR A 155 -6.92 -0.46 13.01
C THR A 155 -6.04 -0.32 11.77
N PHE A 156 -6.16 -1.24 10.81
CA PHE A 156 -5.40 -1.16 9.56
C PHE A 156 -6.25 -0.53 8.45
N VAL A 157 -5.77 0.53 7.81
CA VAL A 157 -6.47 1.26 6.77
C VAL A 157 -5.62 1.30 5.50
N ALA A 158 -6.16 0.80 4.39
CA ALA A 158 -5.63 1.09 3.07
C ALA A 158 -6.32 2.37 2.56
N LEU A 159 -5.54 3.41 2.30
CA LEU A 159 -5.98 4.69 1.74
C LEU A 159 -5.40 4.82 0.32
N THR A 160 -6.22 5.24 -0.64
CA THR A 160 -5.77 5.40 -2.02
C THR A 160 -6.31 6.66 -2.64
N MET A 161 -5.46 7.38 -3.37
CA MET A 161 -5.82 8.53 -4.19
C MET A 161 -5.75 8.16 -5.66
N ALA A 162 -6.84 8.34 -6.39
CA ALA A 162 -6.89 8.04 -7.83
C ALA A 162 -7.69 9.08 -8.60
N TYR A 163 -7.28 9.37 -9.84
CA TYR A 163 -7.87 10.39 -10.68
C TYR A 163 -8.42 9.86 -12.02
N SER A 164 -7.96 8.70 -12.49
CA SER A 164 -8.44 8.13 -13.75
C SER A 164 -9.72 7.29 -13.58
N PRO A 165 -10.61 7.25 -14.59
CA PRO A 165 -11.77 6.36 -14.60
C PRO A 165 -11.41 4.87 -14.51
N GLU A 166 -10.27 4.48 -15.07
CA GLU A 166 -9.80 3.09 -15.02
C GLU A 166 -9.38 2.69 -13.60
N ALA A 167 -8.73 3.61 -12.87
CA ALA A 167 -8.39 3.39 -11.47
C ALA A 167 -9.64 3.33 -10.58
N ASP A 168 -10.61 4.23 -10.77
CA ASP A 168 -11.91 4.22 -10.05
C ASP A 168 -12.61 2.86 -10.14
N LYS A 169 -12.72 2.32 -11.36
CA LYS A 169 -13.28 0.99 -11.61
C LYS A 169 -12.45 -0.13 -10.95
N ALA A 170 -11.12 -0.06 -11.05
CA ALA A 170 -10.24 -1.07 -10.51
C ALA A 170 -10.26 -1.12 -8.98
N LEU A 171 -10.27 0.05 -8.32
CA LEU A 171 -10.33 0.20 -6.86
C LEU A 171 -11.66 -0.30 -6.31
N THR A 172 -12.77 0.11 -6.93
CA THR A 172 -14.11 -0.37 -6.55
C THR A 172 -14.20 -1.90 -6.67
N LYS A 173 -13.62 -2.49 -7.72
CA LYS A 173 -13.61 -3.94 -7.92
C LYS A 173 -12.82 -4.72 -6.85
N ILE A 174 -11.89 -4.09 -6.15
CA ILE A 174 -11.11 -4.73 -5.08
C ILE A 174 -11.61 -4.41 -3.67
N GLY A 175 -12.81 -3.83 -3.55
CA GLY A 175 -13.45 -3.56 -2.26
C GLY A 175 -13.09 -2.22 -1.63
N MET A 176 -12.37 -1.35 -2.35
CA MET A 176 -12.09 0.00 -1.86
C MET A 176 -13.34 0.87 -2.02
N HIS A 177 -13.67 1.64 -0.99
CA HIS A 177 -14.84 2.52 -0.97
C HIS A 177 -14.40 3.98 -1.12
N ALA A 178 -15.01 4.70 -2.06
CA ALA A 178 -14.76 6.13 -2.21
C ALA A 178 -15.19 6.88 -0.93
N ILE A 179 -14.32 7.76 -0.42
CA ILE A 179 -14.65 8.63 0.70
C ILE A 179 -15.65 9.69 0.21
N PRO A 180 -16.85 9.79 0.81
CA PRO A 180 -17.83 10.78 0.39
C PRO A 180 -17.25 12.21 0.44
N ASN A 181 -17.51 13.00 -0.59
CA ASN A 181 -17.05 14.39 -0.72
C ASN A 181 -15.53 14.60 -0.83
N ALA A 182 -14.71 13.55 -0.77
CA ALA A 182 -13.28 13.61 -1.03
C ALA A 182 -13.00 13.52 -2.53
N LYS A 183 -13.44 14.53 -3.29
CA LYS A 183 -13.29 14.58 -4.74
C LYS A 183 -12.88 15.96 -5.23
N TYR A 184 -12.04 15.99 -6.26
CA TYR A 184 -11.58 17.21 -6.93
C TYR A 184 -11.46 16.99 -8.44
N VAL A 185 -12.17 17.80 -9.23
CA VAL A 185 -12.09 17.74 -10.69
C VAL A 185 -10.76 18.35 -11.12
N VAL A 186 -9.88 17.53 -11.69
CA VAL A 186 -8.54 17.99 -12.08
C VAL A 186 -8.66 18.85 -13.35
N PRO A 187 -8.29 20.15 -13.30
CA PRO A 187 -8.41 21.03 -14.47
C PRO A 187 -7.59 20.50 -15.66
N GLY A 188 -8.16 20.56 -16.86
CA GLY A 188 -7.53 20.07 -18.09
C GLY A 188 -7.89 18.63 -18.49
N GLY A 189 -9.04 18.11 -18.03
CA GLY A 189 -9.65 16.89 -18.56
C GLY A 189 -9.04 15.58 -18.07
N LYS A 190 -8.27 15.60 -16.98
CA LYS A 190 -7.54 14.41 -16.48
C LYS A 190 -8.38 13.49 -15.58
N GLY A 191 -9.67 13.77 -15.43
CA GLY A 191 -10.57 13.03 -14.56
C GLY A 191 -10.83 13.75 -13.24
N THR A 192 -11.30 12.99 -12.25
CA THR A 192 -11.66 13.48 -10.93
C THR A 192 -10.82 12.74 -9.91
N MET A 193 -9.91 13.46 -9.24
CA MET A 193 -9.21 12.93 -8.07
C MET A 193 -10.24 12.54 -7.02
N LYS A 194 -10.17 11.32 -6.53
CA LYS A 194 -11.01 10.75 -5.49
C LYS A 194 -10.12 10.04 -4.49
N ALA A 195 -10.46 10.15 -3.21
CA ALA A 195 -9.90 9.30 -2.17
C ALA A 195 -10.77 8.06 -1.97
N TYR A 196 -10.14 6.92 -1.73
CA TYR A 196 -10.79 5.66 -1.39
C TYR A 196 -10.16 5.11 -0.12
N LYS A 197 -10.95 4.43 0.69
CA LYS A 197 -10.45 3.70 1.85
C LYS A 197 -11.02 2.29 1.92
N GLU A 198 -10.29 1.44 2.60
CA GLU A 198 -10.78 0.17 3.11
C GLU A 198 -10.23 -0.03 4.53
N ILE A 199 -11.14 -0.27 5.47
CA ILE A 199 -10.77 -0.61 6.84
C ILE A 199 -10.64 -2.13 6.92
N LEU A 200 -9.42 -2.60 7.09
CA LEU A 200 -9.11 -4.02 7.22
C LEU A 200 -9.25 -4.37 8.70
N LYS A 201 -10.36 -5.03 9.03
CA LYS A 201 -10.56 -5.58 10.36
C LYS A 201 -9.42 -6.54 10.69
N HIS A 202 -9.03 -6.55 11.97
CA HIS A 202 -8.06 -7.50 12.49
C HIS A 202 -8.46 -8.92 12.11
N TYR A 203 -7.59 -9.54 11.34
CA TYR A 203 -7.35 -10.96 11.49
C TYR A 203 -6.17 -10.99 12.44
N THR A 204 -6.43 -11.00 13.74
CA THR A 204 -5.54 -11.76 14.60
C THR A 204 -5.49 -13.12 13.91
N ALA A 205 -4.31 -13.55 13.46
CA ALA A 205 -4.11 -14.95 13.15
C ALA A 205 -4.20 -15.69 14.50
N ASP A 206 -5.39 -15.69 15.10
CA ASP A 206 -5.70 -16.53 16.23
C ASP A 206 -5.53 -17.92 15.67
N MET A 207 -4.70 -18.73 16.34
CA MET A 207 -4.43 -20.10 15.95
C MET A 207 -5.73 -20.90 15.72
N GLU A 208 -6.88 -20.44 16.24
CA GLU A 208 -8.21 -20.98 15.97
C GLU A 208 -8.61 -20.94 14.48
N ASP A 209 -8.33 -19.86 13.74
CA ASP A 209 -8.70 -19.74 12.33
C ASP A 209 -7.81 -20.62 11.42
N LEU A 210 -6.54 -20.80 11.81
CA LEU A 210 -5.65 -21.79 11.19
C LEU A 210 -6.12 -23.21 11.49
N THR A 211 -6.65 -23.46 12.70
CA THR A 211 -7.17 -24.77 13.09
C THR A 211 -8.47 -25.08 12.35
N ASP A 212 -9.36 -24.11 12.16
CA ASP A 212 -10.59 -24.27 11.39
C ASP A 212 -10.34 -24.38 9.87
N THR A 213 -9.35 -23.64 9.36
CA THR A 213 -8.91 -23.78 7.96
C THR A 213 -8.26 -25.15 7.74
N LEU A 214 -7.40 -25.60 8.65
CA LEU A 214 -6.77 -26.93 8.60
C LEU A 214 -7.79 -28.05 8.83
N ALA A 215 -8.76 -27.87 9.73
CA ALA A 215 -9.84 -28.81 9.99
C ALA A 215 -10.76 -28.93 8.77
N ASN A 216 -11.10 -27.83 8.09
CA ASN A 216 -11.85 -27.87 6.84
C ASN A 216 -11.05 -28.50 5.69
N LEU A 217 -9.73 -28.29 5.64
CA LEU A 217 -8.85 -28.93 4.66
C LEU A 217 -8.74 -30.45 4.90
N MET A 218 -8.64 -30.88 6.16
CA MET A 218 -8.52 -32.29 6.56
C MET A 218 -9.86 -33.02 6.55
N SER A 219 -10.98 -32.33 6.80
CA SER A 219 -12.33 -32.90 6.73
C SER A 219 -12.76 -33.18 5.30
N ASN A 220 -12.32 -32.37 4.34
CA ASN A 220 -12.53 -32.61 2.91
C ASN A 220 -11.52 -33.60 2.30
N SER A 221 -10.54 -34.06 3.07
CA SER A 221 -9.49 -34.99 2.62
C SER A 221 -9.68 -36.42 3.12
N ARG A 222 -10.82 -36.76 3.76
CA ARG A 222 -11.09 -38.14 4.14
C ARG A 222 -11.36 -38.95 2.87
N PRO A 223 -10.50 -39.90 2.48
CA PRO A 223 -10.82 -40.79 1.37
C PRO A 223 -12.07 -41.58 1.80
N ALA A 224 -13.08 -41.63 0.93
CA ALA A 224 -14.20 -42.53 1.14
C ALA A 224 -13.64 -43.94 1.43
N SER A 225 -14.08 -44.56 2.52
CA SER A 225 -13.73 -45.94 2.84
C SER A 225 -13.97 -46.83 1.62
N PRO A 226 -13.09 -47.81 1.33
CA PRO A 226 -13.22 -48.62 0.13
C PRO A 226 -14.57 -49.31 0.14
N THR A 227 -15.42 -48.94 -0.83
CA THR A 227 -16.68 -49.64 -1.05
C THR A 227 -16.34 -51.01 -1.63
N ALA A 228 -16.84 -52.08 -0.99
CA ALA A 228 -16.66 -53.45 -1.47
C ALA A 228 -17.07 -53.57 -2.96
N PRO A 229 -16.35 -54.38 -3.76
CA PRO A 229 -16.62 -54.45 -5.19
C PRO A 229 -18.01 -55.03 -5.46
N LYS A 230 -18.79 -54.31 -6.25
CA LYS A 230 -20.11 -54.74 -6.73
C LYS A 230 -19.94 -55.85 -7.78
N PRO A 231 -20.81 -56.88 -7.82
CA PRO A 231 -20.69 -57.97 -8.79
C PRO A 231 -20.79 -57.46 -10.23
N ALA A 232 -19.99 -58.03 -11.13
CA ALA A 232 -19.90 -57.67 -12.53
C ALA A 232 -21.25 -57.87 -13.25
N GLY A 233 -21.85 -56.78 -13.72
CA GLY A 233 -22.91 -56.80 -14.73
C GLY A 233 -22.33 -56.98 -16.14
N PRO A 234 -23.16 -57.38 -17.12
CA PRO A 234 -22.69 -57.88 -18.41
C PRO A 234 -22.01 -56.80 -19.26
N ALA A 235 -20.97 -57.23 -19.98
CA ALA A 235 -20.09 -56.38 -20.77
C ALA A 235 -20.83 -55.53 -21.83
N PRO A 236 -20.58 -54.21 -21.91
CA PRO A 236 -21.04 -53.38 -23.01
C PRO A 236 -20.22 -53.64 -24.28
N LYS A 237 -20.90 -53.72 -25.42
CA LYS A 237 -20.34 -53.89 -26.77
C LYS A 237 -19.33 -52.77 -27.12
N ALA A 238 -18.28 -53.16 -27.82
CA ALA A 238 -17.19 -52.29 -28.28
C ALA A 238 -17.70 -51.06 -29.07
N PRO A 239 -17.15 -49.85 -28.82
CA PRO A 239 -17.43 -48.69 -29.65
C PRO A 239 -16.66 -48.75 -30.98
N ALA A 240 -17.29 -48.25 -32.04
CA ALA A 240 -16.71 -48.12 -33.38
C ALA A 240 -15.53 -47.13 -33.40
N ALA A 241 -14.60 -47.38 -34.33
CA ALA A 241 -13.31 -46.69 -34.47
C ALA A 241 -13.43 -45.16 -34.69
N PRO A 242 -12.48 -44.35 -34.17
CA PRO A 242 -12.47 -42.91 -34.36
C PRO A 242 -12.02 -42.51 -35.77
N VAL A 243 -12.79 -41.60 -36.38
CA VAL A 243 -12.45 -40.93 -37.64
C VAL A 243 -11.37 -39.87 -37.39
N ALA A 244 -10.26 -39.95 -38.13
CA ALA A 244 -9.13 -39.03 -38.00
C ALA A 244 -9.44 -37.61 -38.54
N PRO A 245 -8.94 -36.54 -37.91
CA PRO A 245 -9.03 -35.19 -38.45
C PRO A 245 -7.99 -34.93 -39.57
N PRO A 246 -8.29 -34.03 -40.54
CA PRO A 246 -7.46 -33.80 -41.71
C PRO A 246 -6.17 -33.02 -41.43
N VAL A 247 -5.11 -33.46 -42.12
CA VAL A 247 -3.73 -32.95 -42.09
C VAL A 247 -3.64 -31.52 -42.65
N LYS A 248 -3.04 -30.59 -41.88
CA LYS A 248 -2.58 -29.28 -42.37
C LYS A 248 -1.23 -29.43 -43.08
N LYS A 249 -1.17 -28.98 -44.33
CA LYS A 249 0.01 -28.86 -45.19
C LYS A 249 0.85 -27.63 -44.76
N PRO A 250 2.19 -27.71 -44.63
CA PRO A 250 3.02 -26.53 -44.36
C PRO A 250 3.74 -25.99 -45.61
N ALA A 251 4.13 -24.72 -45.44
CA ALA A 251 5.22 -23.98 -46.09
C ALA A 251 5.03 -23.53 -47.55
N GLY A 252 4.79 -22.22 -47.72
CA GLY A 252 5.10 -21.44 -48.90
C GLY A 252 6.12 -20.36 -48.54
N SER A 253 7.28 -20.43 -49.20
CA SER A 253 8.41 -19.49 -49.14
C SER A 253 8.07 -18.14 -49.77
N GLY A 254 8.62 -17.05 -49.23
CA GLY A 254 8.68 -15.76 -49.89
C GLY A 254 9.88 -14.96 -49.43
N SER A 255 10.91 -14.91 -50.29
CA SER A 255 12.11 -14.09 -50.15
C SER A 255 11.91 -12.69 -50.74
N GLY A 256 12.75 -11.74 -50.32
CA GLY A 256 12.88 -10.39 -50.90
C GLY A 256 13.27 -9.39 -49.82
N SER A 257 14.54 -9.16 -49.51
CA SER A 257 15.56 -8.41 -50.27
C SER A 257 15.09 -7.00 -50.67
N GLY A 258 15.63 -5.98 -50.02
CA GLY A 258 15.33 -4.58 -50.32
C GLY A 258 16.15 -3.59 -49.48
N LYS A 259 17.37 -3.32 -49.93
CA LYS A 259 18.33 -2.33 -49.43
C LYS A 259 17.74 -0.91 -49.25
N GLY A 260 18.22 -0.21 -48.22
CA GLY A 260 18.98 1.02 -48.48
C GLY A 260 18.49 2.35 -47.86
N LYS A 261 19.48 3.06 -47.31
CA LYS A 261 19.60 4.52 -47.05
C LYS A 261 19.01 5.13 -45.75
N LYS A 262 19.92 5.27 -44.77
CA LYS A 262 20.12 6.47 -43.93
C LYS A 262 20.97 7.51 -44.71
N PRO A 263 21.27 8.71 -44.16
CA PRO A 263 20.37 9.74 -43.62
C PRO A 263 20.68 11.13 -44.25
N ALA A 264 19.88 12.15 -43.99
CA ALA A 264 20.29 13.54 -44.18
C ALA A 264 19.91 14.38 -42.96
N ARG A 265 20.95 14.96 -42.37
CA ARG A 265 20.96 16.05 -41.40
C ARG A 265 20.87 17.35 -42.20
N SER A 266 20.15 18.35 -41.71
CA SER A 266 20.42 19.75 -42.06
C SER A 266 19.79 20.69 -41.03
N VAL A 267 20.69 21.48 -40.43
CA VAL A 267 20.59 22.81 -39.78
C VAL A 267 19.66 22.94 -38.57
#